data_AF-A0A5P0YSH0-F1
#
_entry.id   AF-A0A5P0YSH0-F1
#
_cell.length_a   1.000
_cell.length_b   1.000
_cell.length_c   1.000
_cell.angle_alpha   90.00
_cell.angle_beta   90.00
_cell.angle_gamma   90.00
#
_symmetry.space_group_name_H-M   'P 1'
#
loop_
_entity.id
_entity.type
_entity.pdbx_description
1 polymer ?
#
loop_
_entity_poly.entity_id
_entity_poly.type
_entity_poly.pdbx_seq_one_letter_code
_entity_poly.pdbx_strand_id
1 'polypeptide(L)'
;MVNMTSQELSEWLRTDSAAENTEELPERSGTPDGRAVLAVLQKRRTDLTDKDLRVMREVVRTVGEQRRGDLEPVAGQKHWRRRLMRLGHDPLKPPR
;
A
#
# COMPACT_ATOMS: atom_id res chain seq x y z
N MET A 1 9.24 0.29 5.02
CA MET A 1 8.48 -0.51 6.01
C MET A 1 7.01 -0.11 5.88
N VAL A 2 6.09 -1.08 5.87
CA VAL A 2 4.63 -0.84 5.82
C VAL A 2 4.06 -0.77 7.22
N ASN A 3 3.07 0.09 7.45
CA ASN A 3 2.49 0.35 8.78
C ASN A 3 0.96 0.24 8.79
N MET A 4 0.34 -0.13 7.66
CA MET A 4 -1.07 -0.44 7.57
C MET A 4 -1.30 -1.95 7.74
N THR A 5 -2.42 -2.32 8.36
CA THR A 5 -2.87 -3.73 8.44
C THR A 5 -3.46 -4.19 7.10
N SER A 6 -3.67 -5.49 6.94
CA SER A 6 -4.37 -6.04 5.77
C SER A 6 -5.79 -5.48 5.64
N GLN A 7 -6.50 -5.29 6.76
CA GLN A 7 -7.83 -4.68 6.78
C GLN A 7 -7.78 -3.21 6.31
N GLU A 8 -6.88 -2.41 6.89
CA GLU A 8 -6.73 -0.99 6.54
C GLU A 8 -6.37 -0.82 5.05
N LEU A 9 -5.47 -1.67 4.53
CA LEU A 9 -5.12 -1.65 3.11
C LEU A 9 -6.29 -2.09 2.22
N SER A 10 -7.04 -3.12 2.60
CA SER A 10 -8.20 -3.59 1.84
C SER A 10 -9.31 -2.55 1.74
N GLU A 11 -9.61 -1.86 2.83
CA GLU A 11 -10.59 -0.78 2.86
C GLU A 11 -10.12 0.39 1.99
N TRP A 12 -8.86 0.79 2.14
CA TRP A 12 -8.28 1.88 1.38
C TRP A 12 -8.26 1.60 -0.13
N LEU A 13 -7.89 0.39 -0.57
CA LEU A 13 -7.86 0.02 -2.00
C LEU A 13 -9.25 0.10 -2.63
N ARG A 14 -10.31 -0.25 -1.89
CA ARG A 14 -11.70 -0.11 -2.34
C ARG A 14 -12.06 1.37 -2.55
N THR A 15 -11.76 2.22 -1.58
CA THR A 15 -12.01 3.67 -1.69
C THR A 15 -11.22 4.32 -2.83
N ASP A 16 -9.96 3.95 -2.99
CA ASP A 16 -9.08 4.50 -4.03
C ASP A 16 -9.55 4.10 -5.44
N SER A 17 -10.01 2.85 -5.61
CA SER A 17 -10.53 2.36 -6.89
C SER A 17 -11.86 3.02 -7.27
N ALA A 18 -12.76 3.18 -6.30
CA ALA A 18 -14.03 3.91 -6.51
C ALA A 18 -13.80 5.39 -6.90
N ALA A 19 -12.69 5.99 -6.45
CA ALA A 19 -12.31 7.35 -6.82
C ALA A 19 -11.60 7.46 -8.18
N GLU A 20 -11.08 6.36 -8.74
CA GLU A 20 -10.43 6.33 -10.07
C GLU A 20 -11.34 5.76 -11.16
N ASN A 21 -12.24 4.83 -10.83
CA ASN A 21 -13.22 4.24 -11.75
C ASN A 21 -14.55 4.05 -11.02
N THR A 22 -15.64 4.60 -11.55
CA THR A 22 -16.98 4.51 -10.95
C THR A 22 -17.61 3.10 -11.00
N GLU A 23 -16.98 2.11 -11.65
CA GLU A 23 -17.61 0.80 -11.95
C GLU A 23 -16.66 -0.41 -11.90
N GLU A 24 -15.52 -0.37 -11.19
CA GLU A 24 -14.76 -1.61 -10.95
C GLU A 24 -15.43 -2.46 -9.86
N LEU A 25 -15.65 -3.75 -10.15
CA LEU A 25 -16.20 -4.71 -9.20
C LEU A 25 -15.37 -4.69 -7.90
N PRO A 26 -16.01 -4.70 -6.71
CA PRO A 26 -15.32 -4.59 -5.42
C PRO A 26 -14.19 -5.61 -5.24
N GLU A 27 -14.37 -6.80 -5.79
CA GLU A 27 -13.44 -7.94 -5.79
C GLU A 27 -12.19 -7.75 -6.66
N ARG A 28 -12.18 -6.75 -7.56
CA ARG A 28 -11.00 -6.36 -8.36
C ARG A 28 -10.39 -5.02 -7.95
N SER A 29 -10.91 -4.40 -6.88
CA SER A 29 -10.40 -3.11 -6.41
C SER A 29 -8.89 -3.14 -6.11
N GLY A 30 -8.20 -2.10 -6.55
CA GLY A 30 -6.80 -1.81 -6.26
C GLY A 30 -5.89 -1.98 -7.47
N THR A 31 -4.76 -1.30 -7.45
CA THR A 31 -3.69 -1.56 -8.46
C THR A 31 -3.15 -2.99 -8.31
N PRO A 32 -2.54 -3.57 -9.37
CA PRO A 32 -1.88 -4.88 -9.27
C PRO A 32 -0.91 -4.97 -8.08
N ASP A 33 -0.15 -3.91 -7.83
CA ASP A 33 0.79 -3.83 -6.72
C ASP A 33 0.08 -3.84 -5.37
N GLY A 34 -0.97 -3.02 -5.19
CA GLY A 34 -1.72 -2.98 -3.93
C GLY A 34 -2.38 -4.32 -3.59
N ARG A 35 -2.93 -5.01 -4.60
CA ARG A 35 -3.47 -6.37 -4.43
C ARG A 35 -2.38 -7.38 -4.09
N ALA A 36 -1.20 -7.27 -4.68
CA ALA A 36 -0.07 -8.13 -4.35
C ALA A 36 0.38 -7.93 -2.89
N VAL A 37 0.48 -6.68 -2.41
CA VAL A 37 0.79 -6.39 -1.00
C VAL A 37 -0.29 -6.96 -0.08
N LEU A 38 -1.57 -6.76 -0.40
CA LEU A 38 -2.67 -7.30 0.39
C LEU A 38 -2.61 -8.83 0.49
N ALA A 39 -2.33 -9.52 -0.63
CA ALA A 39 -2.18 -10.97 -0.64
C ALA A 39 -1.01 -11.45 0.23
N VAL A 40 0.09 -10.70 0.29
CA VAL A 40 1.21 -11.00 1.20
C VAL A 40 0.80 -10.80 2.66
N LEU A 41 0.12 -9.69 2.99
CA LEU A 41 -0.31 -9.38 4.37
C LEU A 41 -1.35 -10.37 4.92
N GLN A 42 -2.07 -11.08 4.05
CA GLN A 42 -3.06 -12.10 4.43
C GLN A 42 -2.45 -13.50 4.64
N LYS A 43 -1.17 -13.71 4.28
CA LYS A 43 -0.48 -14.99 4.46
C LYS A 43 0.18 -15.07 5.82
N ARG A 44 0.27 -16.30 6.36
CA ARG A 44 1.18 -16.58 7.48
C ARG A 44 2.61 -16.53 6.96
N ARG A 45 3.55 -16.15 7.83
CA ARG A 45 4.97 -16.05 7.48
C ARG A 45 5.56 -17.36 6.92
N THR A 46 5.07 -18.50 7.39
CA THR A 46 5.48 -19.84 6.91
C THR A 46 5.00 -20.15 5.50
N ASP A 47 3.96 -19.46 5.03
CA ASP A 47 3.30 -19.72 3.76
C ASP A 47 3.77 -18.72 2.67
N LEU A 48 4.78 -17.90 2.98
CA LEU A 48 5.37 -16.95 2.04
C LEU A 48 6.24 -17.66 1.01
N THR A 49 6.02 -17.31 -0.25
CA THR A 49 6.76 -17.81 -1.41
C THR A 49 7.87 -16.82 -1.81
N ASP A 50 8.79 -17.26 -2.67
CA ASP A 50 9.81 -16.37 -3.25
C ASP A 50 9.21 -15.17 -3.99
N LYS A 51 8.03 -15.34 -4.59
CA LYS A 51 7.29 -14.25 -5.23
C LYS A 51 6.85 -13.22 -4.20
N ASP A 52 6.32 -13.67 -3.06
CA ASP A 52 5.89 -12.79 -1.97
C ASP A 52 7.09 -12.02 -1.41
N LEU A 53 8.24 -12.67 -1.24
CA LEU A 53 9.46 -12.02 -0.78
C LEU A 53 9.97 -10.96 -1.76
N ARG A 54 9.81 -11.16 -3.08
CA ARG A 54 10.14 -10.14 -4.08
C ARG A 54 9.24 -8.91 -3.95
N VAL A 55 7.93 -9.12 -3.80
CA VAL A 55 6.96 -8.03 -3.55
C VAL A 55 7.34 -7.25 -2.28
N MET A 56 7.64 -7.95 -1.18
CA MET A 56 8.06 -7.29 0.07
C MET A 56 9.31 -6.43 -0.11
N ARG A 57 10.33 -6.95 -0.81
CA ARG A 57 11.57 -6.19 -1.08
C ARG A 57 11.31 -4.95 -1.92
N GLU A 58 10.50 -5.07 -2.96
CA GLU A 58 10.13 -3.95 -3.82
C GLU A 58 9.37 -2.87 -3.05
N VAL A 59 8.38 -3.25 -2.24
CA VAL A 59 7.64 -2.33 -1.38
C VAL A 59 8.57 -1.61 -0.40
N VAL A 60 9.46 -2.33 0.27
CA VAL A 60 10.42 -1.73 1.22
C VAL A 60 11.33 -0.74 0.53
N ARG A 61 11.85 -1.09 -0.66
CA ARG A 61 12.67 -0.20 -1.49
C ARG A 61 11.91 1.06 -1.87
N THR A 62 10.73 0.92 -2.48
CA THR A 62 9.92 2.05 -2.96
C THR A 62 9.50 2.97 -1.82
N VAL A 63 9.02 2.43 -0.69
CA VAL A 63 8.69 3.25 0.50
C VAL A 63 9.95 3.93 1.07
N GLY A 64 11.10 3.24 1.06
CA GLY A 64 12.36 3.78 1.53
C GLY A 64 12.88 4.94 0.67
N GLU A 65 12.80 4.82 -0.66
CA GLU A 65 13.16 5.88 -1.61
C GLU A 65 12.27 7.12 -1.42
N GLN A 66 10.96 6.92 -1.26
CA GLN A 66 10.00 8.00 -1.09
C GLN A 66 10.09 8.72 0.27
N ARG A 67 10.71 8.10 1.28
CA ARG A 67 10.99 8.72 2.58
C ARG A 67 12.28 9.55 2.61
N ARG A 68 13.21 9.34 1.65
CA ARG A 68 14.52 10.00 1.64
C ARG A 68 14.52 11.40 1.06
N GLY A 69 13.43 11.84 0.42
CA GLY A 69 13.22 13.26 0.14
C GLY A 69 12.55 13.91 1.35
N ASP A 70 13.07 15.05 1.82
CA ASP A 70 12.55 15.91 2.90
C ASP A 70 11.14 16.46 2.62
N LEU A 71 10.19 15.57 2.40
CA LEU A 71 8.80 15.87 2.20
C LEU A 71 8.12 15.80 3.56
N GLU A 72 8.27 16.84 4.37
CA GLU A 72 7.30 17.11 5.43
C GLU A 72 5.90 17.06 4.79
N PRO A 73 4.93 16.33 5.37
CA PRO A 73 3.64 16.12 4.73
C PRO A 73 2.82 17.43 4.70
N VAL A 74 3.08 18.27 3.71
CA VAL A 74 2.26 19.43 3.35
C VAL A 74 1.00 18.98 2.60
N ALA A 75 -0.10 19.71 2.80
CA ALA A 75 -1.43 19.41 2.28
C ALA A 75 -1.53 19.22 0.74
N GLY A 76 -0.51 19.63 -0.03
CA GLY A 76 -0.39 19.41 -1.47
C GLY A 76 0.01 17.98 -1.89
N GLN A 77 0.42 17.12 -0.95
CA GLN A 77 0.95 15.80 -1.25
C GLN A 77 -0.10 14.66 -1.31
N LYS A 78 -1.38 14.98 -1.56
CA LYS A 78 -2.45 13.96 -1.60
C LYS A 78 -2.13 12.79 -2.54
N HIS A 79 -1.54 13.06 -3.71
CA HIS A 79 -1.14 12.01 -4.66
C HIS A 79 0.03 11.16 -4.16
N TRP A 80 1.01 11.77 -3.47
CA TRP A 80 2.14 11.06 -2.87
C TRP A 80 1.67 10.16 -1.72
N ARG A 81 0.82 10.69 -0.82
CA ARG A 81 0.22 9.90 0.26
C ARG A 81 -0.61 8.74 -0.29
N ARG A 82 -1.46 8.99 -1.29
CA ARG A 82 -2.24 7.93 -1.95
C ARG A 82 -1.33 6.83 -2.52
N ARG A 83 -0.24 7.20 -3.19
CA ARG A 83 0.72 6.23 -3.75
C ARG A 83 1.38 5.37 -2.66
N LEU A 84 1.73 5.94 -1.51
CA LEU A 84 2.29 5.18 -0.40
C LEU A 84 1.24 4.28 0.26
N MET A 85 0.00 4.75 0.38
CA MET A 85 -1.09 3.95 0.93
C MET A 85 -1.46 2.77 0.01
N ARG A 86 -1.29 2.88 -1.33
CA ARG A 86 -1.38 1.72 -2.26
C ARG A 86 -0.44 0.58 -1.86
N LEU A 87 0.71 0.92 -1.28
CA LEU A 87 1.73 -0.05 -0.86
C LEU A 87 1.58 -0.46 0.61
N GLY A 88 0.52 -0.04 1.30
CA GLY A 88 0.31 -0.32 2.72
C GLY A 88 1.11 0.57 3.67
N HIS A 89 1.59 1.72 3.21
CA HIS A 89 2.25 2.72 4.06
C HIS A 89 1.45 4.01 4.15
N ASP A 90 1.00 4.39 5.35
CA ASP A 90 0.44 5.71 5.61
C ASP A 90 1.49 6.60 6.30
N PRO A 91 2.00 7.65 5.62
CA PRO A 91 2.96 8.60 6.19
C PRO A 91 2.43 9.39 7.38
N LEU A 92 1.10 9.54 7.51
CA LEU A 92 0.47 10.29 8.60
C LEU A 92 0.16 9.41 9.81
N LYS A 93 0.34 8.08 9.70
CA LYS A 93 0.11 7.19 10.82
C LYS A 93 1.30 7.32 11.80
N PRO A 94 1.03 7.61 13.09
CA PRO A 94 2.10 7.76 14.07
C PRO A 94 2.91 6.46 14.17
N PRO A 95 4.22 6.54 14.44
CA PRO A 95 5.02 5.36 14.74
C PRO A 95 4.41 4.66 15.97
N ARG A 96 4.22 3.35 15.88
CA ARG A 96 3.81 2.50 17.01
C ARG A 96 5.01 2.16 17.88
#